data_AF-A0A9X2FCH8-F1
#
_entry.id   AF-A0A9X2FCH8-F1
#
_cell.length_a   1.000
_cell.length_b   1.000
_cell.length_c   1.000
_cell.angle_alpha   90.00
_cell.angle_beta   90.00
_cell.angle_gamma   90.00
#
_symmetry.space_group_name_H-M   'P 1'
#
loop_
_entity.id
_entity.type
_entity.pdbx_description
1 polymer ?
#
loop_
_entity_poly.entity_id
_entity_poly.type
_entity_poly.pdbx_seq_one_letter_code
_entity_poly.pdbx_strand_id
1 'polypeptide(L)'
;MKKLLFLLGAGILFVSCSKLEEGEPDPLTLPVQKKVKFNIYSSKDYSSPNNDGTTALIKLEVININRTTEVETKIWDSTINERQIKIYPLATAPIVVEKVFNNVIDKDQAIKYRYVVTIKYNNGATSSNTERSEVLDTGNIAKQLGIIL
;
A
#
# COMPACT_ATOMS: atom_id res chain seq x y z
N MET A 1 7.49 87.62 21.54
CA MET A 1 6.53 87.01 22.48
C MET A 1 5.93 85.77 21.83
N LYS A 2 5.83 84.68 22.60
CA LYS A 2 5.04 83.44 22.44
C LYS A 2 5.24 82.56 21.19
N LYS A 3 5.81 81.39 21.49
CA LYS A 3 5.95 80.16 20.70
C LYS A 3 4.59 79.47 20.54
N LEU A 4 4.36 78.74 19.44
CA LEU A 4 3.40 77.63 19.44
C LEU A 4 4.00 76.45 18.65
N LEU A 5 4.44 75.45 19.41
CA LEU A 5 4.94 74.15 18.96
C LEU A 5 3.70 73.27 18.68
N PHE A 6 3.53 72.75 17.46
CA PHE A 6 2.57 71.68 17.20
C PHE A 6 3.16 70.35 17.64
N LEU A 7 2.56 69.77 18.67
CA LEU A 7 2.91 68.48 19.26
C LEU A 7 2.57 67.32 18.33
N LEU A 8 3.57 66.44 18.17
CA LEU A 8 3.45 65.08 17.66
C LEU A 8 2.29 64.34 18.34
N GLY A 9 1.31 63.91 17.53
CA GLY A 9 0.39 62.83 17.90
C GLY A 9 0.87 61.53 17.25
N ALA A 10 1.86 60.87 17.86
CA ALA A 10 2.25 59.51 17.46
C ALA A 10 1.17 58.54 17.96
N GLY A 11 0.30 58.09 17.05
CA GLY A 11 -0.66 57.02 17.31
C GLY A 11 0.10 55.72 17.57
N ILE A 12 0.05 55.23 18.81
CA ILE A 12 0.53 53.91 19.18
C ILE A 12 -0.49 52.89 18.65
N LEU A 13 -0.18 52.28 17.50
CA LEU A 13 -0.90 51.10 17.02
C LEU A 13 -0.50 49.92 17.91
N PHE A 14 -1.36 49.56 18.86
CA PHE A 14 -1.28 48.27 19.56
C PHE A 14 -1.58 47.16 18.54
N VAL A 15 -0.55 46.69 17.85
CA VAL A 15 -0.61 45.43 17.12
C VAL A 15 -0.65 44.33 18.16
N SER A 16 -1.86 43.91 18.54
CA SER A 16 -2.05 42.68 19.28
C SER A 16 -1.61 41.54 18.37
N CYS A 17 -0.34 41.16 18.48
CA CYS A 17 0.20 39.96 17.87
C CYS A 17 -0.40 38.79 18.66
N SER A 18 -1.59 38.37 18.26
CA SER A 18 -2.17 37.10 18.71
C SER A 18 -1.16 36.05 18.30
N LYS A 19 -0.41 35.52 19.26
CA LYS A 19 0.43 34.35 19.06
C LYS A 19 -0.55 33.26 18.63
N LEU A 20 -0.58 32.96 17.33
CA LEU A 20 -1.29 31.79 16.81
C LEU A 20 -0.77 30.62 17.64
N GLU A 21 -1.65 30.03 18.42
CA GLU A 21 -1.39 28.81 19.13
C GLU A 21 -1.13 27.78 18.02
N GLU A 22 0.15 27.50 17.74
CA GLU A 22 0.56 26.42 16.87
C GLU A 22 0.11 25.14 17.57
N GLY A 23 -1.12 24.71 17.28
CA GLY A 23 -1.61 23.41 17.69
C GLY A 23 -0.67 22.34 17.16
N GLU A 24 -0.43 21.30 17.95
CA GLU A 24 0.36 20.15 17.50
C GLU A 24 -0.20 19.64 16.16
N PRO A 25 0.67 19.33 15.18
CA PRO A 25 0.22 18.89 13.87
C PRO A 25 -0.63 17.62 14.00
N ASP A 26 -1.76 17.58 13.28
CA ASP A 26 -2.65 16.42 13.22
C ASP A 26 -1.84 15.18 12.82
N PRO A 27 -1.71 14.16 13.68
CA PRO A 27 -0.84 13.02 13.43
C PRO A 27 -1.22 12.24 12.16
N LEU A 28 -2.46 12.37 11.67
CA LEU A 28 -2.92 11.74 10.42
C LEU A 28 -2.43 12.47 9.16
N THR A 29 -1.96 13.72 9.32
CA THR A 29 -1.38 14.52 8.22
C THR A 29 0.13 14.30 8.05
N LEU A 30 0.76 13.59 8.99
CA LEU A 30 2.17 13.28 8.90
C LEU A 30 2.42 12.08 7.97
N PRO A 31 3.53 12.08 7.22
CA PRO A 31 3.94 10.92 6.43
C PRO A 31 4.24 9.72 7.32
N VAL A 32 3.63 8.58 6.99
CA VAL A 32 3.87 7.29 7.64
C VAL A 32 4.53 6.28 6.70
N GLN A 33 5.03 5.20 7.30
CA GLN A 33 5.49 4.02 6.57
C GLN A 33 4.37 2.96 6.51
N LYS A 34 4.17 2.37 5.33
CA LYS A 34 3.31 1.20 5.13
C LYS A 34 4.09 0.04 4.51
N LYS A 35 3.72 -1.18 4.86
CA LYS A 35 4.36 -2.40 4.36
C LYS A 35 3.32 -3.38 3.83
N VAL A 36 3.60 -3.96 2.68
CA VAL A 36 2.81 -5.04 2.09
C VAL A 36 3.72 -6.27 1.93
N LYS A 37 3.33 -7.38 2.53
CA LYS A 37 3.99 -8.68 2.46
C LYS A 37 3.04 -9.70 1.85
N PHE A 38 3.50 -10.41 0.82
CA PHE A 38 2.81 -11.53 0.20
C PHE A 38 3.55 -12.81 0.56
N ASN A 39 2.83 -13.76 1.16
CA ASN A 39 3.29 -15.11 1.47
C ASN A 39 2.68 -16.06 0.45
N ILE A 40 3.50 -16.57 -0.46
CA ILE A 40 3.05 -17.37 -1.60
C ILE A 40 3.39 -18.84 -1.34
N TYR A 41 2.38 -19.70 -1.43
CA TYR A 41 2.52 -21.13 -1.14
C TYR A 41 1.48 -21.97 -1.88
N SER A 42 1.68 -23.28 -1.92
CA SER A 42 0.70 -24.26 -2.36
C SER A 42 -0.22 -24.68 -1.22
N SER A 43 -1.54 -24.76 -1.48
CA SER A 43 -2.52 -25.16 -0.45
C SER A 43 -2.34 -26.60 0.04
N LYS A 44 -1.73 -27.45 -0.78
CA LYS A 44 -1.40 -28.84 -0.50
C LYS A 44 -0.17 -29.25 -1.29
N ASP A 45 0.34 -30.44 -1.01
CA ASP A 45 1.43 -31.03 -1.78
C ASP A 45 0.94 -31.42 -3.18
N TYR A 46 1.64 -30.93 -4.20
CA TYR A 46 1.40 -31.22 -5.62
C TYR A 46 2.52 -32.08 -6.24
N SER A 47 3.33 -32.76 -5.44
CA SER A 47 4.45 -33.62 -5.86
C SER A 47 4.06 -34.79 -6.78
N SER A 48 2.77 -35.15 -6.86
CA SER A 48 2.27 -36.22 -7.74
C SER A 48 2.62 -35.96 -9.23
N PRO A 49 3.02 -36.99 -10.00
CA PRO A 49 3.30 -36.88 -11.43
C PRO A 49 2.14 -36.31 -12.27
N ASN A 50 0.90 -36.45 -11.78
CA ASN A 50 -0.27 -35.88 -12.44
C ASN A 50 -0.22 -34.34 -12.54
N ASN A 51 0.70 -33.68 -11.83
CA ASN A 51 0.87 -32.22 -11.86
C ASN A 51 2.12 -31.77 -12.62
N ASP A 52 2.87 -32.66 -13.27
CA ASP A 52 4.17 -32.33 -13.88
C ASP A 52 4.11 -31.27 -14.97
N GLY A 53 3.01 -31.22 -15.72
CA GLY A 53 2.77 -30.18 -16.74
C GLY A 53 2.03 -28.94 -16.21
N THR A 54 1.66 -28.91 -14.92
CA THR A 54 0.82 -27.85 -14.37
C THR A 54 1.70 -26.73 -13.81
N THR A 55 1.51 -25.52 -14.30
CA THR A 55 2.32 -24.35 -13.94
C THR A 55 1.45 -23.24 -13.35
N ALA A 56 2.08 -22.36 -12.56
CA ALA A 56 1.44 -21.17 -12.03
C ALA A 56 2.31 -19.93 -12.26
N LEU A 57 1.67 -18.87 -12.77
CA LEU A 57 2.16 -17.51 -12.90
C LEU A 57 1.43 -16.64 -11.87
N ILE A 58 2.15 -15.79 -11.14
CA ILE A 58 1.55 -14.92 -10.12
C ILE A 58 1.93 -13.48 -10.39
N LYS A 59 0.92 -12.61 -10.51
CA LYS A 59 1.09 -11.16 -10.63
C LYS A 59 0.62 -10.50 -9.34
N LEU A 60 1.45 -9.61 -8.81
CA LEU A 60 1.21 -8.85 -7.58
C LEU A 60 1.18 -7.38 -7.93
N GLU A 61 0.23 -6.64 -7.37
CA GLU A 61 0.10 -5.20 -7.54
C GLU A 61 -0.19 -4.56 -6.20
N VAL A 62 0.36 -3.38 -5.98
CA VAL A 62 0.01 -2.49 -4.88
C VAL A 62 -0.46 -1.16 -5.45
N ILE A 63 -1.58 -0.69 -4.92
CA ILE A 63 -2.34 0.46 -5.41
C ILE A 63 -2.42 1.46 -4.26
N ASN A 64 -2.12 2.72 -4.54
CA ASN A 64 -2.47 3.84 -3.66
C ASN A 64 -3.85 4.35 -4.06
N ILE A 65 -4.73 4.57 -3.10
CA ILE A 65 -6.02 5.23 -3.31
C ILE A 65 -6.01 6.58 -2.58
N ASN A 66 -6.38 7.64 -3.28
CA ASN A 66 -6.75 8.90 -2.64
C ASN A 66 -8.17 8.75 -2.09
N ARG A 67 -8.36 8.95 -0.79
CA ARG A 67 -9.66 8.76 -0.11
C ARG A 67 -10.70 9.79 -0.51
N THR A 68 -10.26 11.00 -0.82
CA THR A 68 -11.14 12.13 -1.15
C THR A 68 -11.62 12.04 -2.60
N THR A 69 -10.74 11.65 -3.52
CA THR A 69 -11.06 11.60 -4.95
C THR A 69 -11.35 10.20 -5.47
N GLU A 70 -11.14 9.17 -4.64
CA GLU A 70 -11.22 7.74 -4.98
C GLU A 70 -10.29 7.30 -6.14
N VAL A 71 -9.36 8.16 -6.53
CA VAL A 71 -8.42 7.86 -7.61
C VAL A 71 -7.43 6.79 -7.15
N GLU A 72 -7.44 5.67 -7.86
CA GLU A 72 -6.50 4.57 -7.70
C GLU A 72 -5.29 4.73 -8.62
N THR A 73 -4.09 4.65 -8.05
CA THR A 73 -2.82 4.67 -8.78
C THR A 73 -2.01 3.44 -8.43
N LYS A 74 -1.62 2.64 -9.43
CA LYS A 74 -0.67 1.54 -9.21
C LYS A 74 0.70 2.14 -8.85
N ILE A 75 1.20 1.79 -7.67
CA ILE A 75 2.48 2.31 -7.16
C ILE A 75 3.59 1.26 -7.13
N TRP A 76 3.24 -0.01 -7.32
CA TRP A 76 4.20 -1.11 -7.43
C TRP A 76 3.56 -2.34 -8.06
N ASP A 77 4.34 -3.11 -8.79
CA ASP A 77 3.99 -4.46 -9.22
C ASP A 77 5.19 -5.39 -9.24
N SER A 78 4.89 -6.68 -9.21
CA SER A 78 5.88 -7.74 -9.34
C SER A 78 5.26 -8.97 -9.97
N THR A 79 6.08 -9.75 -10.68
CA THR A 79 5.67 -11.02 -11.26
C THR A 79 6.56 -12.12 -10.72
N ILE A 80 5.92 -13.16 -10.19
CA ILE A 80 6.54 -14.45 -9.98
C ILE A 80 6.38 -15.24 -11.27
N ASN A 81 7.49 -15.40 -11.98
CA ASN A 81 7.52 -16.08 -13.28
C ASN A 81 6.88 -17.47 -13.21
N GLU A 82 6.31 -17.86 -14.35
CA GLU A 82 5.66 -19.16 -14.51
C GLU A 82 6.61 -20.30 -14.13
N ARG A 83 6.13 -21.18 -13.25
CA ARG A 83 6.87 -22.36 -12.81
C ARG A 83 5.93 -23.47 -12.37
N GLN A 84 6.43 -24.71 -12.34
CA GLN A 84 5.63 -25.87 -11.98
C GLN A 84 5.01 -25.74 -10.58
N ILE A 85 3.74 -26.13 -10.42
CA ILE A 85 3.05 -25.96 -9.12
C ILE A 85 3.70 -26.79 -8.00
N LYS A 86 4.32 -27.92 -8.34
CA LYS A 86 4.97 -28.84 -7.40
C LYS A 86 6.20 -28.25 -6.71
N ILE A 87 6.78 -27.18 -7.26
CA ILE A 87 7.95 -26.52 -6.66
C ILE A 87 7.56 -25.38 -5.70
N TYR A 88 6.28 -25.01 -5.64
CA TYR A 88 5.83 -24.03 -4.67
C TYR A 88 5.78 -24.68 -3.28
N PRO A 89 6.38 -24.04 -2.26
CA PRO A 89 6.42 -24.60 -0.92
C PRO A 89 5.03 -24.60 -0.29
N LEU A 90 4.87 -25.43 0.74
CA LEU A 90 3.70 -25.39 1.62
C LEU A 90 3.72 -24.12 2.50
N ALA A 91 2.59 -23.83 3.13
CA ALA A 91 2.39 -22.64 3.97
C ALA A 91 3.39 -22.49 5.14
N THR A 92 4.07 -23.57 5.55
CA THR A 92 5.08 -23.56 6.61
C THR A 92 6.38 -22.84 6.22
N ALA A 93 6.68 -22.75 4.93
CA ALA A 93 7.88 -22.09 4.41
C ALA A 93 7.56 -21.31 3.11
N PRO A 94 6.68 -20.29 3.17
CA PRO A 94 6.19 -19.61 1.99
C PRO A 94 7.29 -18.78 1.33
N ILE A 95 7.13 -18.55 0.02
CA ILE A 95 7.93 -17.54 -0.68
C ILE A 95 7.42 -16.17 -0.23
N VAL A 96 8.31 -15.36 0.35
CA VAL A 96 7.97 -14.04 0.87
C VAL A 96 8.36 -12.96 -0.14
N VAL A 97 7.40 -12.14 -0.53
CA VAL A 97 7.62 -10.90 -1.30
C VAL A 97 7.16 -9.72 -0.46
N GLU A 98 8.07 -8.79 -0.17
CA GLU A 98 7.77 -7.64 0.69
C GLU A 98 8.09 -6.32 -0.03
N LYS A 99 7.20 -5.33 0.16
CA LYS A 99 7.41 -3.97 -0.30
C LYS A 99 7.07 -2.97 0.81
N VAL A 100 8.00 -2.06 1.04
CA VAL A 100 7.84 -0.93 1.97
C VAL A 100 7.60 0.35 1.16
N PHE A 101 6.62 1.13 1.61
CA PHE A 101 6.27 2.45 1.09
C PHE A 101 6.45 3.46 2.20
N ASN A 102 7.29 4.46 1.95
CA ASN A 102 7.49 5.58 2.86
C ASN A 102 6.66 6.77 2.36
N ASN A 103 6.39 7.72 3.25
CA ASN A 103 5.73 8.98 2.94
C ASN A 103 4.27 8.83 2.46
N VAL A 104 3.51 7.90 3.04
CA VAL A 104 2.05 7.83 2.83
C VAL A 104 1.38 8.80 3.80
N ILE A 105 0.50 9.67 3.32
CA ILE A 105 -0.25 10.59 4.18
C ILE A 105 -1.58 9.92 4.55
N ASP A 106 -1.70 9.36 5.75
CA ASP A 106 -2.82 8.46 6.13
C ASP A 106 -4.21 9.09 6.01
N LYS A 107 -4.31 10.39 6.28
CA LYS A 107 -5.55 11.17 6.13
C LYS A 107 -6.10 11.14 4.71
N ASP A 108 -5.21 11.21 3.72
CA ASP A 108 -5.60 11.38 2.32
C ASP A 108 -5.42 10.10 1.50
N GLN A 109 -4.57 9.19 1.96
CA GLN A 109 -4.08 8.07 1.18
C GLN A 109 -4.20 6.73 1.91
N ALA A 110 -4.43 5.69 1.12
CA ALA A 110 -4.48 4.33 1.61
C ALA A 110 -3.87 3.36 0.61
N ILE A 111 -3.40 2.21 1.11
CA ILE A 111 -2.80 1.19 0.26
C ILE A 111 -3.78 0.03 0.07
N LYS A 112 -3.90 -0.47 -1.15
CA LYS A 112 -4.57 -1.71 -1.51
C LYS A 112 -3.59 -2.66 -2.18
N TYR A 113 -3.88 -3.95 -2.15
CA TYR A 113 -3.20 -4.92 -3.01
C TYR A 113 -4.18 -5.57 -3.97
N ARG A 114 -3.65 -6.04 -5.09
CA ARG A 114 -4.31 -6.98 -6.00
C ARG A 114 -3.33 -8.09 -6.32
N TYR A 115 -3.82 -9.30 -6.48
CA TYR A 115 -3.04 -10.35 -7.11
C TYR A 115 -3.87 -11.16 -8.11
N VAL A 116 -3.17 -11.77 -9.06
CA VAL A 116 -3.72 -12.73 -10.01
C VAL A 116 -2.85 -13.97 -9.98
N VAL A 117 -3.47 -15.13 -9.76
CA VAL A 117 -2.82 -16.44 -9.93
C VAL A 117 -3.41 -17.07 -11.19
N THR A 118 -2.58 -17.28 -12.20
CA THR A 118 -2.93 -17.98 -13.42
C THR A 118 -2.32 -19.37 -13.39
N ILE A 119 -3.16 -20.39 -13.52
CA ILE A 119 -2.78 -21.80 -13.55
C ILE A 119 -2.99 -22.32 -14.95
N LYS A 120 -1.98 -22.98 -15.51
CA LYS A 120 -2.05 -23.71 -16.77
C LYS A 120 -1.95 -25.19 -16.47
N TYR A 121 -2.97 -25.95 -16.84
CA TYR A 121 -3.07 -27.39 -16.58
C TYR A 121 -2.38 -28.20 -17.68
N ASN A 122 -2.10 -29.48 -17.39
CA ASN A 122 -1.47 -30.41 -18.34
C ASN A 122 -2.22 -30.54 -19.67
N ASN A 123 -3.56 -30.44 -19.64
CA ASN A 123 -4.41 -30.52 -20.83
C ASN A 123 -4.44 -29.20 -21.63
N GLY A 124 -3.62 -28.22 -21.27
CA GLY A 124 -3.57 -26.90 -21.89
C GLY A 124 -4.65 -25.93 -21.43
N ALA A 125 -5.61 -26.36 -20.61
CA ALA A 125 -6.60 -25.47 -20.02
C ALA A 125 -5.91 -24.43 -19.12
N THR A 126 -6.54 -23.26 -18.96
CA THR A 126 -6.03 -22.19 -18.10
C THR A 126 -7.16 -21.69 -17.19
N SER A 127 -6.86 -21.49 -15.91
CA SER A 127 -7.75 -20.78 -14.98
C SER A 127 -7.01 -19.61 -14.36
N SER A 128 -7.71 -18.52 -14.06
CA SER A 128 -7.13 -17.39 -13.33
C SER A 128 -8.03 -16.97 -12.18
N ASN A 129 -7.45 -16.88 -10.99
CA ASN A 129 -8.12 -16.36 -9.80
C ASN A 129 -7.53 -15.00 -9.46
N THR A 130 -8.41 -14.01 -9.29
CA THR A 130 -8.03 -12.65 -8.90
C THR A 130 -8.60 -12.36 -7.53
N GLU A 131 -7.77 -11.80 -6.66
CA GLU A 131 -8.24 -11.22 -5.40
C GLU A 131 -7.84 -9.74 -5.33
N ARG A 132 -8.71 -8.95 -4.72
CA ARG A 132 -8.47 -7.54 -4.41
C ARG A 132 -8.66 -7.35 -2.92
N SER A 133 -7.78 -6.56 -2.32
CA SER A 133 -7.87 -6.23 -0.90
C SER A 133 -8.87 -5.11 -0.64
N GLU A 134 -9.26 -5.02 0.63
CA GLU A 134 -9.84 -3.81 1.23
C GLU A 134 -8.76 -2.74 1.48
N VAL A 135 -9.19 -1.53 1.85
CA VAL A 135 -8.38 -0.33 2.06
C VAL A 135 -7.53 -0.45 3.34
N LEU A 136 -6.22 -0.10 3.28
CA LEU A 136 -5.36 -0.01 4.46
C LEU A 136 -5.34 1.37 5.09
N ASP A 137 -5.92 1.46 6.28
CA ASP A 137 -5.90 2.67 7.09
C ASP A 137 -4.54 2.89 7.75
N THR A 138 -3.94 1.85 8.36
CA THR A 138 -2.61 1.91 8.99
C THR A 138 -1.90 0.55 8.97
N GLY A 139 -0.56 0.52 8.90
CA GLY A 139 0.24 -0.64 9.35
C GLY A 139 0.86 -1.57 8.28
N ASN A 140 1.16 -2.80 8.71
CA ASN A 140 1.80 -3.87 7.94
C ASN A 140 0.75 -4.90 7.50
N ILE A 141 0.59 -5.17 6.20
CA ILE A 141 -0.18 -6.33 5.72
C ILE A 141 0.73 -7.51 5.46
N ALA A 142 0.29 -8.68 5.91
CA ALA A 142 0.75 -9.96 5.41
C ALA A 142 -0.44 -10.70 4.78
N LYS A 143 -0.47 -10.81 3.45
CA LYS A 143 -1.46 -11.61 2.74
C LYS A 143 -0.88 -12.98 2.41
N GLN A 144 -1.67 -14.01 2.66
CA GLN A 144 -1.41 -15.38 2.28
C GLN A 144 -2.08 -15.69 0.94
N LEU A 145 -1.30 -16.17 -0.04
CA LEU A 145 -1.78 -16.55 -1.37
C LEU A 145 -1.56 -18.05 -1.53
N GLY A 146 -2.65 -18.80 -1.46
CA GLY A 146 -2.66 -20.22 -1.77
C GLY A 146 -2.84 -20.47 -3.26
N ILE A 147 -1.96 -21.25 -3.86
CA ILE A 147 -2.19 -21.87 -5.17
C ILE A 147 -3.12 -23.08 -4.93
N ILE A 148 -4.25 -23.09 -5.62
CA ILE A 148 -5.32 -24.09 -5.52
C ILE A 148 -5.72 -24.50 -6.94
N LEU A 149 -5.79 -25.82 -7.19
CA LEU A 149 -6.32 -26.42 -8.42
C LEU A 149 -7.82 -26.61 -8.32
#